data_AF-A0A417ZEN5-F1
#
_entry.id   AF-A0A417ZEN5-F1
#
_cell.length_a   1.000
_cell.length_b   1.000
_cell.length_c   1.000
_cell.angle_alpha   90.00
_cell.angle_beta   90.00
_cell.angle_gamma   90.00
#
_symmetry.space_group_name_H-M   'P 1'
#
loop_
_entity.id
_entity.type
_entity.pdbx_description
1 polymer ?
#
loop_
_entity_poly.entity_id
_entity_poly.type
_entity_poly.pdbx_seq_one_letter_code
_entity_poly.pdbx_strand_id
1 'polypeptide(L)'
;MKIAVQTDEDNQVIGYSTIYDKEQLQIAGWQEIEADPYFNGNNYSDWKVVKGQLVKKDSGMTPLEESQMAVTALTQQNIQLAQENNELKAAVTATTKELVTTKTEVKQTQQAITALTQLQIGQTTNK
;
A
#
# COMPACT_ATOMS: atom_id res chain seq x y z
N MET A 1 26.60 2.73 17.32
CA MET A 1 27.65 1.83 17.84
C MET A 1 28.53 1.55 16.65
N LYS A 2 29.84 1.70 16.78
CA LYS A 2 30.73 1.51 15.64
C LYS A 2 31.14 0.05 15.48
N ILE A 3 31.26 -0.38 14.24
CA ILE A 3 31.76 -1.70 13.84
C ILE A 3 32.78 -1.53 12.73
N ALA A 4 33.68 -2.50 12.60
CA ALA A 4 34.53 -2.63 11.44
C ALA A 4 33.87 -3.57 10.44
N VAL A 5 33.81 -3.17 9.17
CA VAL A 5 33.35 -4.02 8.07
C VAL A 5 34.46 -4.16 7.03
N GLN A 6 34.60 -5.36 6.50
CA GLN A 6 35.44 -5.63 5.36
C GLN A 6 34.59 -5.63 4.10
N THR A 7 35.03 -4.91 3.08
CA THR A 7 34.35 -4.84 1.80
C THR A 7 35.21 -5.35 0.65
N ASP A 8 34.56 -5.88 -0.38
CA ASP A 8 35.19 -6.18 -1.68
C ASP A 8 35.30 -4.92 -2.58
N GLU A 9 35.71 -5.11 -3.84
CA GLU A 9 35.87 -4.03 -4.83
C GLU A 9 34.55 -3.33 -5.20
N ASP A 10 33.40 -4.01 -5.03
CA ASP A 10 32.06 -3.47 -5.26
C ASP A 10 31.44 -2.84 -4.00
N ASN A 11 32.23 -2.72 -2.93
CA ASN A 11 31.82 -2.31 -1.59
C ASN A 11 30.83 -3.27 -0.90
N GLN A 12 30.69 -4.51 -1.37
CA GLN A 12 29.86 -5.51 -0.69
C GLN A 12 30.54 -5.97 0.59
N VAL A 13 29.78 -6.14 1.67
CA VAL A 13 30.33 -6.56 2.95
C VAL A 13 30.64 -8.06 2.90
N ILE A 14 31.92 -8.41 3.07
CA ILE A 14 32.43 -9.78 3.06
C ILE A 14 32.92 -10.25 4.44
N GLY A 15 32.95 -9.35 5.42
CA GLY A 15 33.29 -9.65 6.79
C GLY A 15 32.95 -8.50 7.72
N TYR A 16 32.85 -8.76 9.02
CA TYR A 16 32.63 -7.71 10.01
C TYR A 16 33.21 -8.11 11.36
N SER A 17 33.48 -7.10 12.20
CA SER A 17 33.85 -7.29 13.59
C SER A 17 33.21 -6.22 14.47
N THR A 18 32.65 -6.64 15.60
CA THR A 18 32.15 -5.75 16.65
C THR A 18 33.24 -5.35 17.65
N ILE A 19 34.39 -6.01 17.62
CA ILE A 19 35.56 -5.74 18.45
C ILE A 19 36.77 -5.70 17.52
N TYR A 20 37.33 -4.51 17.32
CA TYR A 20 38.43 -4.28 16.38
C TYR A 20 39.40 -3.24 16.95
N ASP A 21 40.62 -3.24 16.44
CA ASP A 21 41.68 -2.29 16.77
C ASP A 21 42.04 -1.42 15.55
N LYS A 22 43.03 -0.53 15.72
CA LYS A 22 43.45 0.38 14.65
C LYS A 22 44.20 -0.36 13.55
N GLU A 23 44.89 -1.43 13.91
CA GLU A 23 45.67 -2.30 13.06
C GLU A 23 44.77 -2.99 12.03
N GLN A 24 43.61 -3.49 12.43
CA GLN A 24 42.61 -4.06 11.52
C GLN A 24 42.13 -3.03 10.49
N LEU A 25 41.93 -1.76 10.90
CA LEU A 25 41.52 -0.69 9.99
C LEU A 25 42.63 -0.25 9.01
N GLN A 26 43.88 -0.66 9.21
CA GLN A 26 44.96 -0.46 8.23
C GLN A 26 44.95 -1.52 7.11
N ILE A 27 44.18 -2.61 7.28
CA ILE A 27 44.08 -3.68 6.28
C ILE A 27 43.15 -3.20 5.15
N ALA A 28 43.58 -3.40 3.91
CA ALA A 28 42.80 -3.02 2.74
C ALA A 28 41.37 -3.62 2.78
N GLY A 29 40.39 -2.78 2.46
CA GLY A 29 38.97 -3.15 2.47
C GLY A 29 38.29 -3.05 3.84
N TRP A 30 39.03 -2.91 4.94
CA TRP A 30 38.43 -2.67 6.25
C TRP A 30 38.13 -1.19 6.46
N GLN A 31 36.93 -0.91 6.96
CA GLN A 31 36.48 0.43 7.28
C GLN A 31 35.60 0.43 8.53
N GLU A 32 35.68 1.53 9.29
CA GLU A 32 34.82 1.76 10.44
C GLU A 32 33.54 2.46 9.99
N ILE A 33 32.40 1.93 10.44
CA ILE A 33 31.07 2.46 10.12
C ILE A 33 30.17 2.47 11.36
N GLU A 34 29.11 3.27 11.33
CA GLU A 34 28.04 3.12 12.31
C GLU A 34 27.23 1.86 11.98
N ALA A 35 27.04 1.02 13.00
CA ALA A 35 26.21 -0.17 12.89
C ALA A 35 24.75 0.21 12.72
N ASP A 36 24.10 -0.46 11.77
CA ASP A 36 22.66 -0.44 11.65
C ASP A 36 22.04 -1.51 12.59
N PRO A 37 20.93 -1.24 13.30
CA PRO A 37 20.28 -2.23 14.18
C PRO A 37 19.87 -3.53 13.49
N TYR A 38 19.62 -3.49 12.18
CA TYR A 38 19.26 -4.66 11.40
C TYR A 38 20.48 -5.42 10.85
N PHE A 39 21.69 -4.87 10.98
CA PHE A 39 22.93 -5.51 10.56
C PHE A 39 23.43 -6.49 11.63
N ASN A 40 23.72 -7.74 11.25
CA ASN A 40 24.23 -8.76 12.15
C ASN A 40 24.98 -9.89 11.39
N GLY A 41 25.57 -10.82 12.15
CA GLY A 41 26.38 -11.89 11.57
C GLY A 41 25.67 -12.90 10.72
N ASN A 42 24.33 -12.98 10.79
CA ASN A 42 23.55 -13.87 9.94
C ASN A 42 23.21 -13.24 8.59
N ASN A 43 23.38 -11.92 8.44
CA ASN A 43 22.91 -11.21 7.25
C ASN A 43 23.91 -10.22 6.67
N TYR A 44 25.15 -10.13 7.17
CA TYR A 44 26.13 -9.13 6.73
C TYR A 44 26.36 -9.15 5.21
N SER A 45 26.29 -10.33 4.57
CA SER A 45 26.43 -10.51 3.12
C SER A 45 25.34 -9.85 2.29
N ASP A 46 24.22 -9.45 2.91
CA ASP A 46 23.11 -8.76 2.25
C ASP A 46 23.33 -7.25 2.18
N TRP A 47 24.49 -6.76 2.61
CA TRP A 47 24.79 -5.34 2.75
C TRP A 47 25.98 -4.92 1.90
N LYS A 48 26.01 -3.64 1.60
CA LYS A 48 27.14 -2.94 0.98
C LYS A 48 27.35 -1.61 1.69
N VAL A 49 28.56 -1.07 1.57
CA VAL A 49 28.87 0.26 2.08
C VAL A 49 28.78 1.27 0.95
N VAL A 50 27.93 2.28 1.11
CA VAL A 50 27.79 3.39 0.16
C VAL A 50 27.96 4.69 0.92
N LYS A 51 28.95 5.51 0.52
CA LYS A 51 29.26 6.80 1.17
C LYS A 51 29.43 6.68 2.70
N GLY A 52 30.02 5.57 3.17
CA GLY A 52 30.25 5.30 4.60
C GLY A 52 29.02 4.81 5.37
N GLN A 53 27.93 4.45 4.69
CA GLN A 53 26.70 3.92 5.30
C GLN A 53 26.40 2.50 4.83
N LEU A 54 25.84 1.70 5.73
CA LEU A 54 25.29 0.39 5.41
C LEU A 54 23.97 0.54 4.66
N VAL A 55 23.92 -0.02 3.46
CA VAL A 55 22.70 -0.13 2.68
C VAL A 55 22.49 -1.58 2.28
N LYS A 56 21.24 -1.98 2.08
CA LYS A 56 20.89 -3.30 1.54
C LYS A 56 21.40 -3.43 0.11
N LYS A 57 21.95 -4.60 -0.22
CA LYS A 57 22.50 -4.90 -1.55
C LYS A 57 21.45 -4.74 -2.64
N ASP A 58 20.25 -5.30 -2.41
CA ASP A 58 19.19 -5.40 -3.41
C ASP A 58 18.50 -4.07 -3.70
N SER A 59 18.19 -3.28 -2.67
CA SER A 59 17.51 -1.99 -2.82
C SER A 59 18.48 -0.82 -2.97
N GLY A 60 19.73 -0.97 -2.50
CA GLY A 60 20.69 0.14 -2.41
C GLY A 60 20.30 1.21 -1.39
N MET A 61 19.34 0.91 -0.52
CA MET A 61 18.79 1.84 0.47
C MET A 61 19.22 1.42 1.89
N THR A 62 19.33 2.41 2.77
CA THR A 62 19.34 2.15 4.22
C THR A 62 17.98 1.57 4.65
N PRO A 63 17.90 0.81 5.75
CA PRO A 63 16.62 0.31 6.26
C PRO A 63 15.61 1.43 6.57
N LEU A 64 16.10 2.61 6.93
CA LEU A 64 15.27 3.79 7.15
C LEU A 64 14.63 4.28 5.85
N GLU A 65 15.40 4.37 4.77
CA GLU A 65 14.88 4.74 3.43
C GLU A 65 13.88 3.71 2.91
N GLU A 66 14.16 2.40 3.07
CA GLU A 66 13.22 1.34 2.70
C GLU A 66 11.90 1.47 3.47
N SER A 67 11.98 1.75 4.78
CA SER A 67 10.82 1.96 5.64
C SER A 67 10.02 3.20 5.22
N GLN A 68 10.69 4.31 4.93
CA GLN A 68 10.03 5.55 4.47
C GLN A 68 9.35 5.36 3.13
N MET A 69 9.98 4.65 2.19
CA MET A 69 9.39 4.31 0.90
C MET A 69 8.14 3.43 1.09
N ALA A 70 8.20 2.40 1.94
CA ALA A 70 7.06 1.53 2.22
C ALA A 70 5.89 2.28 2.87
N VAL A 71 6.17 3.14 3.86
CA VAL A 71 5.15 3.99 4.49
C VAL A 71 4.53 4.95 3.49
N THR A 72 5.33 5.54 2.60
CA THR A 72 4.84 6.45 1.55
C THR A 72 3.91 5.72 0.59
N ALA A 73 4.31 4.53 0.12
CA ALA A 73 3.50 3.71 -0.78
C ALA A 73 2.16 3.29 -0.13
N LEU A 74 2.20 2.80 1.12
CA LEU A 74 1.00 2.45 1.88
C LEU A 74 0.08 3.66 2.12
N THR A 75 0.66 4.83 2.36
CA THR A 75 -0.11 6.08 2.54
C THR A 75 -0.84 6.46 1.25
N GLN A 76 -0.14 6.41 0.11
CA GLN A 76 -0.75 6.69 -1.21
C GLN A 76 -1.87 5.69 -1.52
N GLN A 77 -1.65 4.40 -1.27
CA GLN A 77 -2.66 3.37 -1.45
C GLN A 77 -3.90 3.63 -0.57
N ASN A 78 -3.71 4.01 0.69
CA ASN A 78 -4.82 4.31 1.60
C ASN A 78 -5.63 5.55 1.14
N ILE A 79 -4.95 6.58 0.61
CA ILE A 79 -5.63 7.75 0.03
C ILE A 79 -6.49 7.33 -1.17
N GLN A 80 -5.94 6.51 -2.07
CA GLN A 80 -6.66 6.00 -3.25
C GLN A 80 -7.88 5.17 -2.84
N LEU A 81 -7.72 4.24 -1.90
CA LEU A 81 -8.82 3.42 -1.37
C LEU A 81 -9.91 4.28 -0.71
N ALA A 82 -9.54 5.35 -0.01
CA ALA A 82 -10.51 6.26 0.59
C ALA A 82 -11.34 7.00 -0.48
N GLN A 83 -10.72 7.39 -1.59
CA GLN A 83 -11.40 8.02 -2.73
C GLN A 83 -12.36 7.04 -3.41
N GLU A 84 -11.89 5.84 -3.75
CA GLU A 84 -12.72 4.78 -4.35
C GLU A 84 -13.93 4.43 -3.47
N ASN A 85 -13.74 4.38 -2.15
CA ASN A 85 -14.83 4.11 -1.21
C ASN A 85 -15.88 5.24 -1.21
N ASN A 86 -15.45 6.51 -1.36
CA ASN A 86 -16.37 7.63 -1.49
C ASN A 86 -17.15 7.58 -2.82
N GLU A 87 -16.48 7.23 -3.91
CA GLU A 87 -17.12 7.05 -5.22
C GLU A 87 -18.14 5.91 -5.21
N LEU A 88 -17.78 4.76 -4.62
CA LEU A 88 -18.69 3.64 -4.42
C LEU A 88 -19.90 4.01 -3.57
N LYS A 89 -19.71 4.75 -2.48
CA LYS A 89 -20.82 5.26 -1.65
C LYS A 89 -21.74 6.18 -2.45
N ALA A 90 -21.17 7.06 -3.27
CA ALA A 90 -21.96 7.95 -4.13
C ALA A 90 -22.75 7.16 -5.17
N ALA A 91 -22.13 6.19 -5.84
CA ALA A 91 -22.79 5.32 -6.82
C ALA A 91 -23.91 4.50 -6.18
N VAL A 92 -23.67 3.86 -5.03
CA VAL A 92 -24.70 3.12 -4.28
C VAL A 92 -25.86 4.02 -3.89
N THR A 93 -25.57 5.25 -3.45
CA THR A 93 -26.61 6.23 -3.11
C THR A 93 -27.45 6.60 -4.33
N ALA A 94 -26.82 6.85 -5.48
CA ALA A 94 -27.52 7.16 -6.73
C ALA A 94 -28.42 6.00 -7.18
N THR A 95 -27.86 4.79 -7.27
CA THR A 95 -28.62 3.57 -7.63
C THR A 95 -29.79 3.32 -6.67
N THR A 96 -29.59 3.55 -5.36
CA THR A 96 -30.66 3.38 -4.37
C THR A 96 -31.80 4.39 -4.59
N LYS A 97 -31.46 5.65 -4.91
CA LYS A 97 -32.48 6.66 -5.24
C LYS A 97 -33.26 6.29 -6.49
N GLU A 98 -32.57 5.87 -7.56
CA GLU A 98 -33.20 5.42 -8.80
C GLU A 98 -34.14 4.23 -8.59
N LEU A 99 -33.73 3.25 -7.77
CA LEU A 99 -34.55 2.10 -7.42
C LEU A 99 -35.83 2.51 -6.66
N VAL A 100 -35.72 3.45 -5.71
CA VAL A 100 -36.88 3.96 -4.96
C VAL A 100 -37.85 4.72 -5.88
N THR A 101 -37.34 5.54 -6.80
CA THR A 101 -38.14 6.24 -7.80
C THR A 101 -38.88 5.24 -8.70
N THR A 102 -38.15 4.28 -9.27
CA THR A 102 -38.70 3.23 -10.13
C THR A 102 -39.81 2.45 -9.42
N LYS A 103 -39.59 2.06 -8.15
CA LYS A 103 -40.59 1.36 -7.34
C LYS A 103 -41.87 2.18 -7.16
N THR A 104 -41.74 3.50 -7.02
CA THR A 104 -42.88 4.42 -6.88
C THR A 104 -43.66 4.53 -8.19
N GLU A 105 -42.97 4.70 -9.31
CA GLU A 105 -43.57 4.77 -10.65
C GLU A 105 -44.29 3.47 -11.03
N VAL A 106 -43.70 2.31 -10.71
CA VAL A 106 -44.35 0.99 -10.91
C VAL A 106 -45.63 0.90 -10.10
N LYS A 107 -45.64 1.36 -8.83
CA LYS A 107 -46.85 1.36 -8.00
C LYS A 107 -47.94 2.26 -8.58
N GLN A 108 -47.59 3.45 -9.07
CA GLN A 108 -48.53 4.36 -9.72
C GLN A 108 -49.10 3.75 -11.00
N THR A 109 -48.24 3.14 -11.82
CA THR A 109 -48.64 2.43 -13.04
C THR A 109 -49.63 1.31 -12.72
N GLN A 110 -49.34 0.50 -11.70
CA GLN A 110 -50.23 -0.57 -11.26
C GLN A 110 -51.60 -0.03 -10.81
N GLN A 111 -51.63 1.10 -10.10
CA GLN A 111 -52.88 1.74 -9.68
C GLN A 111 -53.69 2.26 -10.88
N ALA A 112 -53.03 2.87 -11.87
CA ALA A 112 -53.67 3.35 -13.09
C ALA A 112 -54.26 2.20 -13.90
N ILE A 113 -53.53 1.08 -14.07
CA ILE A 113 -54.02 -0.12 -14.74
C ILE A 113 -55.27 -0.67 -14.03
N THR A 114 -55.24 -0.78 -12.70
CA THR A 114 -56.39 -1.25 -11.92
C THR A 114 -57.62 -0.36 -12.12
N ALA A 115 -57.45 0.97 -12.09
CA ALA A 115 -58.54 1.92 -12.29
C ALA A 115 -59.15 1.81 -13.71
N LEU A 116 -58.30 1.72 -14.75
CA LEU A 116 -58.75 1.54 -16.12
C LEU A 116 -59.51 0.22 -16.32
N THR A 117 -59.05 -0.85 -15.69
CA THR A 117 -59.70 -2.17 -15.74
C THR A 117 -61.09 -2.12 -15.13
N GLN A 118 -61.26 -1.44 -13.99
CA GLN A 118 -62.56 -1.26 -13.34
C GLN A 118 -63.54 -0.45 -14.20
N LEU A 119 -63.06 0.61 -14.85
CA LEU A 119 -63.87 1.42 -15.77
C LEU A 119 -64.37 0.60 -16.97
N GLN A 120 -63.50 -0.22 -17.57
CA GLN A 120 -63.90 -1.10 -18.68
C GLN A 120 -64.99 -2.10 -18.27
N ILE A 121 -64.86 -2.74 -17.10
CA ILE A 121 -65.86 -3.69 -16.60
C ILE A 121 -67.22 -2.99 -16.45
N GLY A 122 -67.27 -1.80 -15.84
CA GLY A 122 -68.51 -1.04 -15.66
C GLY A 122 -69.17 -0.55 -16.95
N GLN A 123 -68.40 -0.38 -18.03
CA GLN A 123 -68.94 -0.06 -19.36
C GLN A 123 -69.54 -1.29 -20.07
N THR A 124 -69.03 -2.49 -19.78
CA THR A 124 -69.52 -3.75 -20.39
C THR A 124 -70.77 -4.32 -19.72
N THR A 125 -71.05 -3.99 -18.47
CA THR A 125 -72.23 -4.49 -17.72
C THR A 125 -73.48 -3.60 -17.84
N ASN A 126 -73.37 -2.40 -18.39
CA ASN A 126 -74.48 -1.46 -18.59
C ASN A 126 -74.99 -1.41 -20.05
N LYS A 127 -74.68 -2.44 -20.86
CA LYS A 127 -75.22 -2.66 -22.21
C LYS A 127 -76.09 -3.91 -22.22
#